data_AF-A0A7R8VXF1-F1
#
_entry.id   AF-A0A7R8VXF1-F1
#
_cell.length_a   1.000
_cell.length_b   1.000
_cell.length_c   1.000
_cell.angle_alpha   90.00
_cell.angle_beta   90.00
_cell.angle_gamma   90.00
#
_symmetry.space_group_name_H-M   'P 1'
#
loop_
_entity.id
_entity.type
_entity.pdbx_description
1 polymer ?
#
loop_
_entity_poly.entity_id
_entity_poly.type
_entity_poly.pdbx_seq_one_letter_code
_entity_poly.pdbx_strand_id
1 'polypeptide(L)'
;MSAVSGIHEAATDCVCALLQCLEDNNNQQALELQLFSGVMTLEESFHMSVAHEDQEKSMNYCRIFTELAESFLEKIVNGSSINKPHFAVKILDVVLTCVGHHDYEVAEITFNLWYRLSEELYQKNNDSLTSLFKPYVERLIQALCRHCQMEPDHEGLLEDGDDFADFRLKVSELIKDMVFIVGSSNCFRQMFLSLQTPGVTWDSSEAALFVMQAVAKNILPLLLLLMLLSCREENDVVPKVVEAILNLPENTHVAVRHTSVLLLGELCEWIEKHPQSLEPVLNFLLYCLQQPKMASVSANSLQSICSACRDHMAVHFSGLVQIIQSLDTFSISNEAAIGLLKGVSVILGRMPTDQIQQAMKEICWIQITPLCQLVENDVKTEKGTKSDPALWLDRLAAIFRHTNVGVENGQIHPCQGVITEVTAVVSLTGEWEQR
;
A
#
# COMPACT_ATOMS: atom_id res chain seq x y z
N MET A 1 -5.37 35.69 25.29
CA MET A 1 -5.14 34.32 24.79
C MET A 1 -3.96 34.27 23.83
N SER A 2 -3.88 35.12 22.79
CA SER A 2 -2.76 35.13 21.82
C SER A 2 -1.35 35.28 22.42
N ALA A 3 -1.16 36.13 23.43
CA ALA A 3 0.16 36.30 24.06
C ALA A 3 0.62 35.09 24.90
N VAL A 4 -0.32 34.24 25.35
CA VAL A 4 0.00 33.03 26.15
C VAL A 4 0.30 31.84 25.24
N SER A 5 -0.39 31.69 24.09
CA SER A 5 0.02 30.75 23.02
C SER A 5 1.46 31.01 22.59
N GLY A 6 1.78 32.27 22.27
CA GLY A 6 3.12 32.61 21.78
C GLY A 6 4.25 32.34 22.78
N ILE A 7 3.97 32.40 24.10
CA ILE A 7 4.96 32.02 25.12
C ILE A 7 5.16 30.50 25.15
N HIS A 8 4.07 29.73 25.02
CA HIS A 8 4.14 28.27 25.01
C HIS A 8 4.90 27.77 23.78
N GLU A 9 4.61 28.31 22.61
CA GLU A 9 5.31 28.01 21.36
C GLU A 9 6.80 28.37 21.46
N ALA A 10 7.13 29.59 21.90
CA ALA A 10 8.53 30.00 22.06
C ALA A 10 9.31 29.13 23.07
N ALA A 11 8.65 28.71 24.16
CA ALA A 11 9.25 27.79 25.13
C ALA A 11 9.46 26.40 24.52
N THR A 12 8.50 25.92 23.74
CA THR A 12 8.57 24.64 23.00
C THR A 12 9.76 24.65 22.06
N ASP A 13 9.88 25.67 21.21
CA ASP A 13 10.98 25.80 20.25
C ASP A 13 12.34 25.88 20.96
N CYS A 14 12.43 26.58 22.09
CA CYS A 14 13.65 26.66 22.88
C CYS A 14 14.06 25.29 23.46
N VAL A 15 13.11 24.50 23.94
CA VAL A 15 13.37 23.15 24.47
C VAL A 15 13.79 22.21 23.35
N CYS A 16 13.08 22.21 22.21
CA CYS A 16 13.44 21.39 21.06
C CYS A 16 14.84 21.74 20.54
N ALA A 17 15.16 23.02 20.38
CA ALA A 17 16.51 23.44 19.96
C ALA A 17 17.61 23.00 20.93
N LEU A 18 17.33 23.02 22.25
CA LEU A 18 18.27 22.53 23.26
C LEU A 18 18.50 21.01 23.16
N LEU A 19 17.44 20.24 22.90
CA LEU A 19 17.52 18.78 22.73
C LEU A 19 18.33 18.41 21.47
N GLN A 20 18.08 19.08 20.35
CA GLN A 20 18.86 18.93 19.12
C GLN A 20 20.36 19.21 19.35
N CYS A 21 20.70 20.27 20.08
CA CYS A 21 22.09 20.57 20.41
C CYS A 21 22.78 19.47 21.24
N LEU A 22 22.02 18.66 21.99
CA LEU A 22 22.55 17.60 22.83
C LEU A 22 22.82 16.31 22.06
N GLU A 23 22.09 16.08 20.97
CA GLU A 23 22.39 14.98 20.04
C GLU A 23 23.85 15.09 19.53
N ASP A 24 24.29 16.30 19.21
CA ASP A 24 25.66 16.60 18.76
C ASP A 24 26.71 16.58 19.90
N ASN A 25 26.32 16.87 21.15
CA ASN A 25 27.22 17.10 22.28
C ASN A 25 27.03 16.10 23.44
N ASN A 26 27.42 14.86 23.20
CA ASN A 26 27.12 13.66 24.01
C ASN A 26 27.86 13.50 25.36
N ASN A 27 28.41 14.57 25.95
CA ASN A 27 29.30 14.45 27.13
C ASN A 27 28.70 14.96 28.46
N GLN A 28 27.41 15.34 28.52
CA GLN A 28 26.80 15.97 29.69
C GLN A 28 25.65 15.17 30.32
N GLN A 29 25.97 14.01 30.91
CA GLN A 29 25.00 13.11 31.56
C GLN A 29 24.09 13.81 32.59
N ALA A 30 24.60 14.78 33.35
CA ALA A 30 23.79 15.50 34.34
C ALA A 30 22.70 16.36 33.69
N LEU A 31 23.01 17.01 32.56
CA LEU A 31 22.05 17.83 31.81
C LEU A 31 21.02 16.94 31.12
N GLU A 32 21.45 15.81 30.56
CA GLU A 32 20.56 14.80 29.96
C GLU A 32 19.53 14.28 30.97
N LEU A 33 19.97 13.92 32.17
CA LEU A 33 19.06 13.46 33.23
C LEU A 33 18.09 14.56 33.69
N GLN A 34 18.55 15.81 33.77
CA GLN A 34 17.70 16.95 34.13
C GLN A 34 16.63 17.20 33.06
N LEU A 35 17.01 17.19 31.78
CA LEU A 35 16.09 17.42 30.67
C LEU A 35 15.11 16.26 30.51
N PHE A 36 15.60 15.02 30.58
CA PHE A 36 14.73 13.85 30.58
C PHE A 36 13.72 13.95 31.72
N SER A 37 14.17 14.18 32.95
CA SER A 37 13.27 14.31 34.10
C SER A 37 12.29 15.47 33.94
N GLY A 38 12.74 16.62 33.42
CA GLY A 38 11.91 17.80 33.24
C GLY A 38 10.81 17.58 32.21
N VAL A 39 11.16 17.08 31.02
CA VAL A 39 10.19 16.76 29.95
C VAL A 39 9.21 15.70 30.42
N MET A 40 9.64 14.65 31.11
CA MET A 40 8.74 13.61 31.63
C MET A 40 7.69 14.17 32.62
N THR A 41 7.91 15.32 33.26
CA THR A 41 6.88 15.96 34.10
C THR A 41 5.75 16.63 33.31
N LEU A 42 5.93 16.85 32.01
CA LEU A 42 4.95 17.52 31.15
C LEU A 42 3.79 16.60 30.74
N GLU A 43 3.86 15.30 31.01
CA GLU A 43 2.81 14.33 30.66
C GLU A 43 1.44 14.73 31.22
N GLU A 44 1.37 15.17 32.48
CA GLU A 44 0.12 15.67 33.08
C GLU A 44 -0.39 16.93 32.35
N SER A 45 0.52 17.82 31.94
CA SER A 45 0.16 19.05 31.21
C SER A 45 -0.35 18.75 29.81
N PHE A 46 0.18 17.72 29.13
CA PHE A 46 -0.37 17.20 27.89
C PHE A 46 -1.80 16.67 28.10
N HIS A 47 -2.04 15.84 29.13
CA HIS A 47 -3.40 15.37 29.41
C HIS A 47 -4.38 16.52 29.68
N MET A 48 -3.93 17.57 30.36
CA MET A 48 -4.74 18.77 30.56
C MET A 48 -5.01 19.53 29.26
N SER A 49 -4.05 19.61 28.32
CA SER A 49 -4.30 20.24 27.02
C SER A 49 -5.33 19.47 26.21
N VAL A 50 -5.27 18.13 26.22
CA VAL A 50 -6.27 17.27 25.57
C VAL A 50 -7.65 17.46 26.20
N ALA A 51 -7.74 17.45 27.54
CA ALA A 51 -9.01 17.64 28.25
C ALA A 51 -9.65 19.03 28.03
N HIS A 52 -8.83 20.02 27.69
CA HIS A 52 -9.26 21.38 27.37
C HIS A 52 -9.43 21.65 25.87
N GLU A 53 -9.28 20.62 25.02
CA GLU A 53 -9.35 20.75 23.56
C GLU A 53 -8.36 21.80 23.01
N ASP A 54 -7.20 21.94 23.67
CA ASP A 54 -6.13 22.87 23.28
C ASP A 54 -5.17 22.16 22.32
N GLN A 55 -5.53 22.17 21.05
CA GLN A 55 -4.80 21.48 19.97
C GLN A 55 -3.37 22.01 19.81
N GLU A 56 -3.18 23.33 19.87
CA GLU A 56 -1.87 23.97 19.72
C GLU A 56 -0.89 23.51 20.81
N LYS A 57 -1.34 23.45 22.07
CA LYS A 57 -0.51 22.92 23.15
C LYS A 57 -0.26 21.42 23.02
N SER A 58 -1.27 20.64 22.60
CA SER A 58 -1.13 19.20 22.43
C SER A 58 -0.08 18.86 21.36
N MET A 59 -0.08 19.58 20.23
CA MET A 59 0.96 19.47 19.20
C MET A 59 2.34 19.88 19.73
N ASN A 60 2.42 21.00 20.46
CA ASN A 60 3.67 21.48 21.04
C ASN A 60 4.29 20.48 22.05
N TYR A 61 3.48 19.90 22.94
CA TYR A 61 3.96 18.85 23.84
C TYR A 61 4.41 17.60 23.06
N CYS A 62 3.65 17.18 22.04
CA CYS A 62 4.05 16.07 21.18
C CYS A 62 5.41 16.31 20.49
N ARG A 63 5.66 17.54 20.00
CA ARG A 63 6.96 17.96 19.45
C ARG A 63 8.09 17.80 20.47
N ILE A 64 7.90 18.26 21.72
CA ILE A 64 8.91 18.14 22.78
C ILE A 64 9.20 16.68 23.10
N PHE A 65 8.17 15.84 23.24
CA PHE A 65 8.36 14.42 23.57
C PHE A 65 9.03 13.65 22.43
N THR A 66 8.64 13.94 21.19
CA THR A 66 9.23 13.33 19.99
C THR A 66 10.70 13.74 19.86
N GLU A 67 11.01 15.03 19.99
CA GLU A 67 12.38 15.52 19.93
C GLU A 67 13.26 14.90 21.02
N LEU A 68 12.75 14.79 22.26
CA LEU A 68 13.50 14.12 23.33
C LEU A 68 13.78 12.64 22.99
N ALA A 69 12.80 11.94 22.43
CA ALA A 69 12.98 10.55 22.01
C ALA A 69 14.01 10.43 20.89
N GLU A 70 13.97 11.34 19.91
CA GLU A 70 14.90 11.40 18.79
C GLU A 70 16.35 11.67 19.25
N SER A 71 16.57 12.71 20.07
CA SER A 71 17.91 13.04 20.55
C SER A 71 18.53 11.95 21.44
N PHE A 72 17.71 11.09 22.05
CA PHE A 72 18.16 9.96 22.89
C PHE A 72 18.15 8.62 22.15
N LEU A 73 17.69 8.57 20.90
CA LEU A 73 17.40 7.32 20.19
C LEU A 73 18.63 6.41 20.13
N GLU A 74 19.78 6.92 19.68
CA GLU A 74 21.01 6.14 19.59
C GLU A 74 21.43 5.57 20.95
N LYS A 75 21.32 6.38 22.03
CA LYS A 75 21.64 5.94 23.40
C LYS A 75 20.65 4.91 23.91
N ILE A 76 19.37 5.06 23.59
CA ILE A 76 18.33 4.09 23.95
C ILE A 76 18.61 2.76 23.26
N VAL A 77 18.90 2.76 21.96
CA VAL A 77 19.16 1.54 21.18
C VAL A 77 20.48 0.88 21.62
N ASN A 78 21.58 1.63 21.72
CA ASN A 78 22.89 1.10 22.10
C ASN A 78 23.01 0.73 23.59
N GLY A 79 22.31 1.45 24.46
CA GLY A 79 22.35 1.27 25.91
C GLY A 79 21.33 0.26 26.44
N SER A 80 20.44 -0.25 25.59
CA SER A 80 19.43 -1.23 25.97
C SER A 80 19.87 -2.67 25.71
N SER A 81 19.43 -3.56 26.59
CA SER A 81 19.45 -5.00 26.40
C SER A 81 18.15 -5.60 26.91
N ILE A 82 17.81 -6.82 26.50
CA ILE A 82 16.53 -7.47 26.86
C ILE A 82 16.26 -7.51 28.37
N ASN A 83 17.31 -7.65 29.20
CA ASN A 83 17.20 -7.72 30.66
C ASN A 83 17.39 -6.37 31.36
N LYS A 84 17.85 -5.35 30.62
CA LYS A 84 18.17 -4.03 31.16
C LYS A 84 17.93 -2.97 30.09
N PRO A 85 16.68 -2.53 29.90
CA PRO A 85 16.39 -1.43 29.01
C PRO A 85 17.03 -0.14 29.52
N HIS A 86 17.42 0.74 28.60
CA HIS A 86 17.90 2.07 28.93
C HIS A 86 16.80 2.86 29.65
N PHE A 87 17.15 3.67 30.65
CA PHE A 87 16.16 4.39 31.47
C PHE A 87 15.25 5.30 30.62
N ALA A 88 15.81 5.86 29.55
CA ALA A 88 15.10 6.78 28.67
C ALA A 88 14.09 6.10 27.74
N VAL A 89 14.05 4.76 27.65
CA VAL A 89 13.07 4.05 26.81
C VAL A 89 11.62 4.42 27.14
N LYS A 90 11.36 4.83 28.39
CA LYS A 90 10.05 5.28 28.88
C LYS A 90 9.49 6.47 28.10
N ILE A 91 10.32 7.26 27.42
CA ILE A 91 9.82 8.34 26.57
C ILE A 91 8.92 7.81 25.45
N LEU A 92 9.17 6.59 24.97
CA LEU A 92 8.34 5.95 23.95
C LEU A 92 6.92 5.70 24.45
N ASP A 93 6.72 5.47 25.75
CA ASP A 93 5.36 5.36 26.32
C ASP A 93 4.62 6.69 26.23
N VAL A 94 5.28 7.82 26.51
CA VAL A 94 4.69 9.16 26.44
C VAL A 94 4.42 9.56 24.99
N VAL A 95 5.34 9.23 24.07
CA VAL A 95 5.11 9.43 22.63
C VAL A 95 3.90 8.60 22.17
N LEU A 96 3.77 7.33 22.59
CA LEU A 96 2.61 6.51 22.29
C LEU A 96 1.31 7.06 22.90
N THR A 97 1.38 7.72 24.06
CA THR A 97 0.25 8.47 24.62
C THR A 97 -0.16 9.63 23.69
N CYS A 98 0.80 10.31 23.05
CA CYS A 98 0.51 11.34 22.05
C CYS A 98 -0.08 10.77 20.76
N VAL A 99 0.42 9.62 20.29
CA VAL A 99 -0.19 8.89 19.16
C VAL A 99 -1.64 8.49 19.47
N GLY A 100 -1.99 8.27 20.73
CA GLY A 100 -3.36 8.00 21.16
C GLY A 100 -4.31 9.21 21.17
N HIS A 101 -3.84 10.40 20.77
CA HIS A 101 -4.67 11.57 20.58
C HIS A 101 -5.78 11.32 19.54
N HIS A 102 -6.88 12.07 19.59
CA HIS A 102 -8.00 11.89 18.64
C HIS A 102 -7.68 12.45 17.24
N ASP A 103 -6.85 13.49 17.20
CA ASP A 103 -6.38 14.11 15.96
C ASP A 103 -5.12 13.40 15.43
N TYR A 104 -5.18 12.98 14.16
CA TYR A 104 -4.09 12.28 13.48
C TYR A 104 -2.87 13.18 13.22
N GLU A 105 -3.04 14.51 13.16
CA GLU A 105 -1.92 15.45 12.98
C GLU A 105 -0.93 15.36 14.16
N VAL A 106 -1.45 15.11 15.38
CA VAL A 106 -0.60 14.90 16.57
C VAL A 106 0.20 13.59 16.47
N ALA A 107 -0.41 12.54 15.92
CA ALA A 107 0.28 11.27 15.69
C ALA A 107 1.35 11.40 14.58
N GLU A 108 1.06 12.16 13.53
CA GLU A 108 1.96 12.38 12.38
C GLU A 108 3.29 13.03 12.79
N ILE A 109 3.28 13.95 13.77
CA ILE A 109 4.51 14.56 14.33
C ILE A 109 5.54 13.49 14.73
N THR A 110 5.08 12.31 15.17
CA THR A 110 5.95 11.25 15.69
C THR A 110 6.59 10.38 14.61
N PHE A 111 6.20 10.50 13.33
CA PHE A 111 6.56 9.53 12.30
C PHE A 111 8.07 9.46 12.07
N ASN A 112 8.78 10.59 12.07
CA ASN A 112 10.22 10.64 11.86
C ASN A 112 10.99 9.82 12.91
N LEU A 113 10.62 9.93 14.19
CA LEU A 113 11.16 9.10 15.27
C LEU A 113 11.01 7.60 14.96
N TRP A 114 9.83 7.18 14.52
CA TRP A 114 9.55 5.77 14.25
C TRP A 114 10.30 5.26 13.03
N TYR A 115 10.44 6.06 11.97
CA TYR A 115 11.31 5.76 10.83
C TYR A 115 12.77 5.58 11.25
N ARG A 116 13.32 6.53 12.02
CA ARG A 116 14.68 6.45 12.55
C ARG A 116 14.89 5.21 13.44
N LEU A 117 13.94 4.91 14.31
CA LEU A 117 14.00 3.70 15.15
C LEU A 117 14.01 2.43 14.29
N SER A 118 13.18 2.37 13.24
CA SER A 118 13.12 1.24 12.33
C SER A 118 14.47 1.02 11.62
N GLU A 119 15.09 2.10 11.14
CA GLU A 119 16.37 2.07 10.45
C GLU A 119 17.49 1.60 11.39
N GLU A 120 17.58 2.17 12.59
CA GLU A 120 18.57 1.78 13.60
C GLU A 120 18.46 0.29 13.95
N LEU A 121 17.24 -0.21 14.21
CA LEU A 121 17.03 -1.62 14.53
C LEU A 121 17.38 -2.53 13.36
N TYR A 122 17.02 -2.13 12.13
CA TYR A 122 17.35 -2.88 10.93
C TYR A 122 18.87 -2.98 10.73
N GLN A 123 19.59 -1.85 10.87
CA GLN A 123 21.05 -1.80 10.75
C GLN A 123 21.77 -2.64 11.81
N LYS A 124 21.29 -2.64 13.06
CA LYS A 124 21.87 -3.44 14.15
C LYS A 124 21.69 -4.94 13.96
N ASN A 125 20.65 -5.36 13.24
CA ASN A 125 20.33 -6.76 12.94
C ASN A 125 20.44 -7.69 14.17
N ASN A 126 19.76 -7.31 15.27
CA ASN A 126 19.82 -8.01 16.55
C ASN A 126 18.42 -8.36 17.06
N ASP A 127 18.03 -9.62 16.92
CA ASP A 127 16.70 -10.12 17.31
C ASP A 127 16.32 -9.85 18.77
N SER A 128 17.29 -9.90 19.69
CA SER A 128 17.04 -9.66 21.11
C SER A 128 16.70 -8.19 21.39
N LEU A 129 17.30 -7.28 20.62
CA LEU A 129 17.02 -5.85 20.70
C LEU A 129 15.69 -5.55 20.02
N THR A 130 15.44 -6.09 18.82
CA THR A 130 14.16 -5.99 18.11
C THR A 130 12.99 -6.45 19.00
N SER A 131 13.17 -7.57 19.73
CA SER A 131 12.17 -8.11 20.65
C SER A 131 11.84 -7.17 21.81
N LEU A 132 12.78 -6.32 22.24
CA LEU A 132 12.54 -5.31 23.28
C LEU A 132 11.60 -4.21 22.80
N PHE A 133 11.71 -3.81 21.53
CA PHE A 133 10.91 -2.72 20.94
C PHE A 133 9.57 -3.19 20.37
N LYS A 134 9.43 -4.49 20.08
CA LYS A 134 8.19 -5.10 19.59
C LYS A 134 6.89 -4.63 20.28
N PRO A 135 6.76 -4.60 21.62
CA PRO A 135 5.51 -4.17 22.26
C PRO A 135 5.16 -2.70 22.00
N TYR A 136 6.15 -1.82 21.78
CA TYR A 136 5.91 -0.42 21.44
C TYR A 136 5.40 -0.29 19.99
N VAL A 137 6.00 -1.05 19.07
CA VAL A 137 5.58 -1.07 17.66
C VAL A 137 4.19 -1.71 17.49
N GLU A 138 3.87 -2.76 18.26
CA GLU A 138 2.52 -3.33 18.28
C GLU A 138 1.46 -2.30 18.72
N ARG A 139 1.75 -1.54 19.77
CA ARG A 139 0.88 -0.46 20.25
C ARG A 139 0.76 0.67 19.23
N LEU A 140 1.85 1.05 18.57
CA LEU A 140 1.87 2.04 17.51
C LEU A 140 0.95 1.62 16.36
N ILE A 141 1.14 0.42 15.80
CA ILE A 141 0.33 -0.10 14.69
C ILE A 141 -1.15 -0.13 15.08
N GLN A 142 -1.47 -0.54 16.31
CA GLN A 142 -2.85 -0.54 16.79
C GLN A 142 -3.45 0.88 16.86
N ALA A 143 -2.69 1.86 17.31
CA ALA A 143 -3.14 3.25 17.37
C ALA A 143 -3.30 3.86 15.96
N LEU A 144 -2.34 3.62 15.07
CA LEU A 144 -2.40 4.08 13.68
C LEU A 144 -3.57 3.43 12.91
N CYS A 145 -3.88 2.16 13.19
CA CYS A 145 -5.06 1.50 12.65
C CYS A 145 -6.36 2.24 13.04
N ARG A 146 -6.45 2.76 14.28
CA ARG A 146 -7.59 3.58 14.70
C ARG A 146 -7.62 4.92 13.98
N HIS A 147 -6.47 5.57 13.82
CA HIS A 147 -6.36 6.81 13.04
C HIS A 147 -6.72 6.64 11.57
N CYS A 148 -6.57 5.45 11.00
CA CYS A 148 -6.99 5.17 9.62
C CYS A 148 -8.50 4.90 9.46
N GLN A 149 -9.30 4.96 10.54
CA GLN A 149 -10.75 4.79 10.46
C GLN A 149 -11.36 6.03 9.82
N MET A 150 -12.16 5.80 8.77
CA MET A 150 -12.99 6.87 8.19
C MET A 150 -14.09 7.27 9.16
N GLU A 151 -14.63 8.48 9.00
CA GLU A 151 -15.82 8.89 9.74
C GLU A 151 -17.00 7.93 9.47
N PRO A 152 -17.79 7.52 10.50
CA PRO A 152 -18.83 6.51 10.33
C PRO A 152 -19.95 6.87 9.34
N ASP A 153 -20.14 8.16 9.08
CA ASP A 153 -21.10 8.72 8.11
C ASP A 153 -20.47 9.06 6.75
N HIS A 154 -19.17 8.78 6.56
CA HIS A 154 -18.49 8.97 5.28
C HIS A 154 -19.11 8.10 4.19
N GLU A 155 -19.63 8.72 3.15
CA GLU A 155 -20.20 8.05 1.99
C GLU A 155 -19.18 8.01 0.84
N GLY A 156 -18.86 6.81 0.35
CA GLY A 156 -18.03 6.69 -0.85
C GLY A 156 -16.60 6.23 -0.57
N LEU A 157 -15.70 6.67 -1.44
CA LEU A 157 -14.26 6.43 -1.38
C LEU A 157 -13.58 7.76 -1.07
N LEU A 158 -12.41 7.70 -0.45
CA LEU A 158 -11.56 8.87 -0.27
C LEU A 158 -11.15 9.43 -1.64
N GLU A 159 -11.12 10.76 -1.74
CA GLU A 159 -10.76 11.47 -2.95
C GLU A 159 -9.23 11.65 -3.04
N ASP A 160 -8.71 11.74 -4.27
CA ASP A 160 -7.29 12.04 -4.49
C ASP A 160 -6.99 13.48 -4.04
N GLY A 161 -5.95 13.65 -3.22
CA GLY A 161 -5.55 14.95 -2.67
C GLY A 161 -6.25 15.35 -1.37
N ASP A 162 -6.98 14.42 -0.74
CA ASP A 162 -7.46 14.54 0.65
C ASP A 162 -6.27 14.38 1.63
N ASP A 163 -6.10 15.32 2.55
CA ASP A 163 -5.06 15.30 3.58
C ASP A 163 -5.12 14.01 4.43
N PHE A 164 -6.32 13.48 4.68
CA PHE A 164 -6.51 12.23 5.38
C PHE A 164 -6.06 11.02 4.55
N ALA A 165 -6.30 11.04 3.24
CA ALA A 165 -5.80 9.99 2.35
C ALA A 165 -4.26 10.00 2.31
N ASP A 166 -3.64 11.18 2.26
CA ASP A 166 -2.19 11.34 2.34
C ASP A 166 -1.62 10.86 3.68
N PHE A 167 -2.29 11.18 4.79
CA PHE A 167 -1.95 10.64 6.10
C PHE A 167 -2.00 9.11 6.12
N ARG A 168 -3.06 8.50 5.58
CA ARG A 168 -3.17 7.03 5.49
C ARG A 168 -2.06 6.42 4.65
N LEU A 169 -1.66 7.05 3.55
CA LEU A 169 -0.52 6.60 2.74
C LEU A 169 0.78 6.62 3.56
N LYS A 170 1.05 7.71 4.31
CA LYS A 170 2.21 7.78 5.22
C LYS A 170 2.17 6.68 6.30
N VAL A 171 1.00 6.37 6.85
CA VAL A 171 0.82 5.25 7.79
C VAL A 171 1.14 3.91 7.12
N SER A 172 0.67 3.68 5.90
CA SER A 172 0.94 2.44 5.16
C SER A 172 2.45 2.23 4.95
N GLU A 173 3.19 3.27 4.55
CA GLU A 173 4.64 3.21 4.38
C GLU A 173 5.36 2.98 5.72
N LEU A 174 4.99 3.71 6.78
CA LEU A 174 5.57 3.50 8.11
C LEU A 174 5.37 2.06 8.62
N ILE A 175 4.17 1.50 8.43
CA ILE A 175 3.88 0.11 8.81
C ILE A 175 4.75 -0.85 8.01
N LYS A 176 4.92 -0.64 6.69
CA LYS A 176 5.79 -1.49 5.85
C LYS A 176 7.23 -1.49 6.34
N ASP A 177 7.75 -0.34 6.76
CA ASP A 177 9.12 -0.21 7.26
C ASP A 177 9.31 -0.85 8.64
N MET A 178 8.28 -0.87 9.48
CA MET A 178 8.37 -1.37 10.85
C MET A 178 7.87 -2.80 11.05
N VAL A 179 7.14 -3.37 10.08
CA VAL A 179 6.46 -4.66 10.27
C VAL A 179 7.42 -5.81 10.57
N PHE A 180 8.69 -5.73 10.14
CA PHE A 180 9.70 -6.75 10.46
C PHE A 180 9.94 -6.92 11.96
N ILE A 181 9.70 -5.87 12.77
CA ILE A 181 9.88 -5.89 14.23
C ILE A 181 8.80 -6.76 14.91
N VAL A 182 7.56 -6.70 14.42
CA VAL A 182 6.41 -7.44 14.97
C VAL A 182 6.26 -8.81 14.29
N GLY A 183 6.57 -8.86 13.00
CA GLY A 183 6.33 -9.95 12.06
C GLY A 183 5.02 -9.75 11.28
N SER A 184 5.10 -9.78 9.93
CA SER A 184 3.96 -9.57 9.03
C SER A 184 2.79 -10.50 9.32
N SER A 185 3.06 -11.79 9.55
CA SER A 185 2.03 -12.77 9.91
C SER A 185 1.32 -12.45 11.23
N ASN A 186 2.05 -11.93 12.22
CA ASN A 186 1.47 -11.54 13.51
C ASN A 186 0.57 -10.31 13.36
N CYS A 187 1.05 -9.28 12.66
CA CYS A 187 0.28 -8.07 12.37
C CYS A 187 -1.01 -8.41 11.61
N PHE A 188 -0.90 -9.19 10.52
CA PHE A 188 -2.04 -9.63 9.73
C PHE A 188 -3.06 -10.44 10.55
N ARG A 189 -2.58 -11.36 11.40
CA ARG A 189 -3.44 -12.12 12.32
C ARG A 189 -4.13 -11.23 13.35
N GLN A 190 -3.43 -10.25 13.92
CA GLN A 190 -4.01 -9.31 14.88
C GLN A 190 -5.15 -8.50 14.24
N MET A 191 -4.95 -7.98 13.03
CA MET A 191 -5.98 -7.26 12.28
C MET A 191 -7.18 -8.16 11.90
N PHE A 192 -6.93 -9.43 11.58
CA PHE A 192 -8.03 -10.36 11.37
C PHE A 192 -8.84 -10.63 12.66
N LEU A 193 -8.18 -10.73 13.81
CA LEU A 193 -8.87 -10.93 15.08
C LEU A 193 -9.72 -9.71 15.46
N SER A 194 -9.30 -8.49 15.14
CA SER A 194 -10.13 -7.30 15.37
C SER A 194 -11.41 -7.33 14.53
N LEU A 195 -11.36 -7.83 13.28
CA LEU A 195 -12.55 -8.03 12.42
C LEU A 195 -13.57 -9.03 13.01
N GLN A 196 -13.13 -9.95 13.86
CA GLN A 196 -14.01 -10.94 14.50
C GLN A 196 -14.70 -10.41 15.77
N THR A 197 -14.37 -9.19 16.19
CA THR A 197 -14.96 -8.59 17.39
C THR A 197 -16.46 -8.33 17.16
N PRO A 198 -17.34 -8.74 18.09
CA PRO A 198 -18.77 -8.48 17.96
C PRO A 198 -19.07 -6.99 17.83
N GLY A 199 -19.89 -6.62 16.83
CA GLY A 199 -20.31 -5.24 16.62
C GLY A 199 -19.26 -4.33 15.96
N VAL A 200 -18.26 -4.89 15.27
CA VAL A 200 -17.32 -4.10 14.47
C VAL A 200 -18.06 -3.27 13.42
N THR A 201 -17.73 -1.99 13.34
CA THR A 201 -18.29 -1.05 12.37
C THR A 201 -17.62 -1.20 11.00
N TRP A 202 -18.22 -0.62 9.96
CA TRP A 202 -17.67 -0.75 8.60
C TRP A 202 -16.33 -0.01 8.47
N ASP A 203 -16.20 1.16 9.11
CA ASP A 203 -15.02 2.02 9.17
C ASP A 203 -13.86 1.32 9.89
N SER A 204 -14.12 0.75 11.07
CA SER A 204 -13.14 -0.09 11.76
C SER A 204 -12.75 -1.33 10.97
N SER A 205 -13.69 -1.91 10.20
CA SER A 205 -13.39 -3.07 9.35
C SER A 205 -12.50 -2.67 8.17
N GLU A 206 -12.79 -1.55 7.53
CA GLU A 206 -12.01 -0.98 6.44
C GLU A 206 -10.58 -0.67 6.88
N ALA A 207 -10.40 0.00 8.02
CA ALA A 207 -9.07 0.35 8.53
C ALA A 207 -8.21 -0.89 8.88
N ALA A 208 -8.83 -1.95 9.41
CA ALA A 208 -8.13 -3.21 9.64
C ALA A 208 -7.70 -3.87 8.32
N LEU A 209 -8.57 -3.90 7.30
CA LEU A 209 -8.24 -4.39 5.97
C LEU A 209 -7.14 -3.56 5.30
N PHE A 210 -7.13 -2.24 5.53
CA PHE A 210 -6.09 -1.32 5.04
C PHE A 210 -4.72 -1.66 5.62
N VAL A 211 -4.63 -1.88 6.93
CA VAL A 211 -3.37 -2.32 7.57
C VAL A 211 -2.95 -3.71 7.08
N MET A 212 -3.90 -4.63 6.91
CA MET A 212 -3.63 -5.96 6.34
C MET A 212 -3.07 -5.87 4.93
N GLN A 213 -3.60 -4.95 4.11
CA GLN A 213 -3.17 -4.69 2.74
C GLN A 213 -1.73 -4.18 2.70
N ALA A 214 -1.32 -3.31 3.63
CA ALA A 214 0.05 -2.82 3.74
C ALA A 214 1.09 -3.94 3.97
N VAL A 215 0.72 -4.99 4.72
CA VAL A 215 1.66 -6.06 5.11
C VAL A 215 1.52 -7.35 4.27
N ALA A 216 0.48 -7.47 3.43
CA ALA A 216 0.09 -8.70 2.75
C ALA A 216 1.20 -9.33 1.90
N LYS A 217 1.92 -8.54 1.08
CA LYS A 217 3.03 -9.04 0.25
C LYS A 217 4.18 -9.65 1.06
N ASN A 218 4.40 -9.16 2.28
CA ASN A 218 5.51 -9.62 3.12
C ASN A 218 5.17 -10.87 3.95
N ILE A 219 3.97 -11.44 3.80
CA ILE A 219 3.56 -12.66 4.52
C ILE A 219 4.17 -13.92 3.87
N LEU A 220 4.33 -13.94 2.54
CA LEU A 220 4.73 -15.13 1.78
C LEU A 220 6.23 -15.41 1.63
N PRO A 221 7.15 -14.42 1.63
CA PRO A 221 8.58 -14.70 1.57
C PRO A 221 9.06 -15.60 2.74
N LEU A 222 8.42 -15.51 3.91
CA LEU A 222 8.67 -16.42 5.05
C LEU A 222 8.12 -17.83 4.81
N LEU A 223 7.00 -17.93 4.09
CA LEU A 223 6.28 -19.17 3.78
C LEU A 223 7.07 -20.08 2.83
N LEU A 224 7.91 -19.50 1.95
CA LEU A 224 8.81 -20.27 1.08
C LEU A 224 9.99 -20.88 1.89
N LEU A 225 10.50 -20.17 2.89
CA LEU A 225 11.54 -20.67 3.80
C LEU A 225 11.00 -21.77 4.74
N LEU A 226 9.76 -21.65 5.17
CA LEU A 226 9.13 -22.60 6.11
C LEU A 226 8.52 -23.82 5.43
N MET A 227 8.10 -23.71 4.17
CA MET A 227 7.79 -24.88 3.33
C MET A 227 9.00 -25.81 3.16
N LEU A 228 10.23 -25.29 3.14
CA LEU A 228 11.46 -26.09 3.13
C LEU A 228 11.75 -26.77 4.47
N LEU A 229 11.17 -26.28 5.57
CA LEU A 229 11.42 -26.77 6.94
C LEU A 229 10.32 -27.72 7.47
N SER A 230 9.32 -28.08 6.66
CA SER A 230 8.17 -28.91 7.08
C SER A 230 7.38 -28.34 8.28
N CYS A 231 7.47 -27.03 8.51
CA CYS A 231 6.62 -26.33 9.47
C CYS A 231 5.27 -26.05 8.80
N ARG A 232 4.35 -27.00 8.93
CA ARG A 232 3.02 -27.00 8.29
C ARG A 232 2.01 -26.02 8.88
N GLU A 233 2.39 -25.29 9.91
CA GLU A 233 1.50 -24.38 10.63
C GLU A 233 1.85 -22.93 10.29
N GLU A 234 1.46 -22.43 9.12
CA GLU A 234 1.51 -20.98 8.93
C GLU A 234 0.31 -20.41 8.18
N ASN A 235 -0.37 -19.54 8.92
CA ASN A 235 -1.40 -18.58 8.53
C ASN A 235 -2.75 -19.18 8.04
N ASP A 236 -3.42 -19.92 8.92
CA ASP A 236 -4.87 -20.23 8.87
C ASP A 236 -5.76 -19.00 8.62
N VAL A 237 -5.21 -17.80 8.74
CA VAL A 237 -5.91 -16.53 8.60
C VAL A 237 -6.09 -16.14 7.13
N VAL A 238 -5.06 -16.28 6.27
CA VAL A 238 -5.15 -15.84 4.86
C VAL A 238 -6.30 -16.52 4.11
N PRO A 239 -6.47 -17.86 4.17
CA PRO A 239 -7.62 -18.51 3.53
C PRO A 239 -8.96 -17.98 4.05
N LYS A 240 -9.08 -17.74 5.36
CA LYS A 240 -10.31 -17.22 5.98
C LYS A 240 -10.61 -15.78 5.55
N VAL A 241 -9.58 -14.97 5.37
CA VAL A 241 -9.71 -13.59 4.88
C VAL A 241 -10.16 -13.60 3.43
N VAL A 242 -9.53 -14.40 2.57
CA VAL A 242 -9.96 -14.55 1.17
C VAL A 242 -11.40 -15.03 1.11
N GLU A 243 -11.76 -16.06 1.87
CA GLU A 243 -13.14 -16.56 1.95
C GLU A 243 -14.12 -15.48 2.43
N ALA A 244 -13.77 -14.69 3.45
CA ALA A 244 -14.61 -13.60 3.93
C ALA A 244 -14.81 -12.51 2.87
N ILE A 245 -13.76 -12.15 2.13
CA ILE A 245 -13.84 -11.15 1.05
C ILE A 245 -14.77 -11.64 -0.07
N LEU A 246 -14.63 -12.89 -0.49
CA LEU A 246 -15.44 -13.47 -1.56
C LEU A 246 -16.92 -13.59 -1.19
N ASN A 247 -17.23 -13.65 0.11
CA ASN A 247 -18.59 -13.74 0.65
C ASN A 247 -19.11 -12.41 1.21
N LEU A 248 -18.50 -11.26 0.86
CA LEU A 248 -18.98 -9.96 1.31
C LEU A 248 -20.43 -9.71 0.87
N PRO A 249 -21.33 -9.33 1.78
CA PRO A 249 -22.70 -8.97 1.44
C PRO A 249 -22.80 -7.83 0.41
N GLU A 250 -23.89 -7.81 -0.37
CA GLU A 250 -24.12 -6.76 -1.38
C GLU A 250 -24.25 -5.36 -0.75
N ASN A 251 -24.76 -5.27 0.48
CA ASN A 251 -24.93 -4.04 1.25
C ASN A 251 -23.67 -3.59 2.02
N THR A 252 -22.53 -4.27 1.82
CA THR A 252 -21.24 -3.85 2.40
C THR A 252 -20.87 -2.45 1.93
N HIS A 253 -20.33 -1.63 2.86
CA HIS A 253 -19.87 -0.28 2.52
C HIS A 253 -18.86 -0.29 1.38
N VAL A 254 -18.94 0.70 0.51
CA VAL A 254 -18.16 0.77 -0.72
C VAL A 254 -16.66 0.84 -0.44
N ALA A 255 -16.23 1.56 0.60
CA ALA A 255 -14.83 1.61 1.03
C ALA A 255 -14.29 0.24 1.48
N VAL A 256 -15.07 -0.52 2.26
CA VAL A 256 -14.69 -1.88 2.69
C VAL A 256 -14.47 -2.78 1.47
N ARG A 257 -15.39 -2.72 0.49
CA ARG A 257 -15.26 -3.51 -0.74
C ARG A 257 -14.04 -3.09 -1.55
N HIS A 258 -13.79 -1.79 -1.67
CA HIS A 258 -12.62 -1.25 -2.38
C HIS A 258 -11.30 -1.76 -1.76
N THR A 259 -11.14 -1.61 -0.45
CA THR A 259 -9.94 -2.05 0.27
C THR A 259 -9.79 -3.57 0.26
N SER A 260 -10.91 -4.31 0.24
CA SER A 260 -10.89 -5.77 0.06
C SER A 260 -10.38 -6.20 -1.32
N VAL A 261 -10.74 -5.47 -2.38
CA VAL A 261 -10.23 -5.71 -3.74
C VAL A 261 -8.73 -5.45 -3.79
N LEU A 262 -8.25 -4.33 -3.21
CA LEU A 262 -6.81 -4.05 -3.08
C LEU A 262 -6.07 -5.18 -2.35
N LEU A 263 -6.61 -5.62 -1.21
CA LEU A 263 -6.01 -6.70 -0.42
C LEU A 263 -5.92 -8.01 -1.22
N LEU A 264 -6.95 -8.37 -2.00
CA LEU A 264 -6.88 -9.54 -2.88
C LEU A 264 -5.76 -9.42 -3.93
N GLY A 265 -5.57 -8.23 -4.51
CA GLY A 265 -4.47 -7.96 -5.43
C GLY A 265 -3.09 -8.17 -4.79
N GLU A 266 -2.93 -7.75 -3.53
CA GLU A 266 -1.69 -7.95 -2.77
C GLU A 266 -1.47 -9.41 -2.36
N LEU A 267 -2.53 -10.22 -2.25
CA LEU A 267 -2.48 -11.66 -1.96
C LEU A 267 -2.26 -12.53 -3.20
N CYS A 268 -1.85 -11.95 -4.34
CA CYS A 268 -1.70 -12.66 -5.61
C CYS A 268 -0.73 -13.86 -5.56
N GLU A 269 0.39 -13.74 -4.82
CA GLU A 269 1.33 -14.85 -4.61
C GLU A 269 0.74 -15.98 -3.75
N TRP A 270 -0.20 -15.67 -2.84
CA TRP A 270 -0.90 -16.70 -2.08
C TRP A 270 -1.83 -17.50 -2.99
N ILE A 271 -2.57 -16.80 -3.84
CA ILE A 271 -3.53 -17.35 -4.79
C ILE A 271 -2.82 -18.25 -5.81
N GLU A 272 -1.63 -17.87 -6.28
CA GLU A 272 -0.80 -18.70 -7.17
C GLU A 272 -0.53 -20.09 -6.56
N LYS A 273 -0.27 -20.14 -5.24
CA LYS A 273 -0.04 -21.39 -4.49
C LYS A 273 -1.32 -22.14 -4.11
N HIS A 274 -2.49 -21.53 -4.31
CA HIS A 274 -3.81 -22.11 -4.01
C HIS A 274 -4.73 -21.99 -5.24
N PRO A 275 -4.47 -22.73 -6.34
CA PRO A 275 -5.21 -22.58 -7.59
C PRO A 275 -6.73 -22.78 -7.47
N GLN A 276 -7.19 -23.53 -6.46
CA GLN A 276 -8.62 -23.70 -6.16
C GLN A 276 -9.34 -22.38 -5.81
N SER A 277 -8.60 -21.37 -5.36
CA SER A 277 -9.14 -20.05 -5.04
C SER A 277 -9.19 -19.10 -6.24
N LEU A 278 -8.49 -19.44 -7.33
CA LEU A 278 -8.31 -18.54 -8.48
C LEU A 278 -9.63 -18.19 -9.17
N GLU A 279 -10.42 -19.19 -9.55
CA GLU A 279 -11.68 -18.96 -10.27
C GLU A 279 -12.70 -18.15 -9.43
N PRO A 280 -12.93 -18.45 -8.14
CA PRO A 280 -13.73 -17.60 -7.26
C PRO A 280 -13.23 -16.15 -7.19
N VAL A 281 -11.92 -15.94 -7.08
CA VAL A 281 -11.32 -14.59 -7.06
C VAL A 281 -11.54 -13.86 -8.38
N LEU A 282 -11.33 -14.54 -9.52
CA LEU A 282 -11.58 -13.94 -10.82
C LEU A 282 -13.05 -13.53 -10.95
N ASN A 283 -14.00 -14.38 -10.59
CA ASN A 283 -15.42 -14.07 -10.64
C ASN A 283 -15.78 -12.85 -9.77
N PHE A 284 -15.21 -12.76 -8.56
CA PHE A 284 -15.39 -11.61 -7.69
C PHE A 284 -14.82 -10.32 -8.30
N LEU A 285 -13.60 -10.36 -8.84
CA LEU A 285 -12.99 -9.21 -9.50
C LEU A 285 -13.79 -8.79 -10.74
N LEU A 286 -14.32 -9.72 -11.52
CA LEU A 286 -15.19 -9.40 -12.67
C LEU A 286 -16.48 -8.70 -12.25
N TYR A 287 -17.10 -9.14 -11.15
CA TYR A 287 -18.25 -8.46 -10.57
C TYR A 287 -17.90 -7.03 -10.13
N CYS A 288 -16.75 -6.84 -9.47
CA CYS A 288 -16.27 -5.51 -9.09
C CYS A 288 -15.90 -4.64 -10.30
N LEU A 289 -15.36 -5.22 -11.38
CA LEU A 289 -14.99 -4.50 -12.60
C LEU A 289 -16.19 -3.82 -13.28
N GLN A 290 -17.38 -4.42 -13.16
CA GLN A 290 -18.63 -3.87 -13.69
C GLN A 290 -19.18 -2.70 -12.86
N GLN A 291 -18.68 -2.49 -11.64
CA GLN A 291 -19.12 -1.40 -10.77
C GLN A 291 -18.27 -0.15 -11.02
N PRO A 292 -18.86 1.02 -11.35
CA PRO A 292 -18.08 2.15 -11.78
C PRO A 292 -17.02 2.64 -10.78
N LYS A 293 -17.37 2.67 -9.49
CA LYS A 293 -16.47 3.06 -8.39
C LYS A 293 -15.35 2.04 -8.10
N MET A 294 -15.45 0.82 -8.62
CA MET A 294 -14.51 -0.28 -8.37
C MET A 294 -13.71 -0.70 -9.60
N ALA A 295 -14.05 -0.17 -10.77
CA ALA A 295 -13.53 -0.69 -12.03
C ALA A 295 -12.00 -0.60 -12.10
N SER A 296 -11.41 0.56 -11.81
CA SER A 296 -9.95 0.75 -11.83
C SER A 296 -9.21 -0.11 -10.81
N VAL A 297 -9.71 -0.18 -9.56
CA VAL A 297 -9.07 -0.99 -8.51
C VAL A 297 -9.17 -2.49 -8.80
N SER A 298 -10.28 -2.93 -9.40
CA SER A 298 -10.46 -4.31 -9.82
C SER A 298 -9.55 -4.66 -10.99
N ALA A 299 -9.41 -3.77 -11.98
CA ALA A 299 -8.49 -3.96 -13.10
C ALA A 299 -7.02 -4.08 -12.64
N ASN A 300 -6.59 -3.24 -11.68
CA ASN A 300 -5.25 -3.31 -11.09
C ASN A 300 -5.02 -4.62 -10.30
N SER A 301 -6.03 -5.06 -9.56
CA SER A 301 -5.97 -6.33 -8.82
C SER A 301 -5.94 -7.52 -9.78
N LEU A 302 -6.77 -7.50 -10.83
CA LEU A 302 -6.76 -8.50 -11.89
C LEU A 302 -5.42 -8.56 -12.62
N GLN A 303 -4.78 -7.41 -12.89
CA GLN A 303 -3.43 -7.35 -13.43
C GLN A 303 -2.41 -8.05 -12.53
N SER A 304 -2.49 -7.84 -11.22
CA SER A 304 -1.60 -8.48 -10.23
C SER A 304 -1.79 -10.00 -10.21
N ILE A 305 -3.05 -10.47 -10.17
CA ILE A 305 -3.40 -11.88 -10.27
C ILE A 305 -2.90 -12.50 -11.59
N CYS A 306 -3.14 -11.85 -12.73
CA CYS A 306 -2.68 -12.32 -14.04
C CYS A 306 -1.16 -12.49 -14.08
N SER A 307 -0.42 -11.58 -13.45
CA SER A 307 1.05 -11.58 -13.45
C SER A 307 1.61 -12.70 -12.57
N ALA A 308 1.05 -12.89 -11.37
CA ALA A 308 1.48 -13.94 -10.44
C ALA A 308 1.02 -15.34 -10.89
N CYS A 309 -0.25 -15.49 -11.25
CA CYS A 309 -0.86 -16.79 -11.59
C CYS A 309 -0.67 -17.21 -13.07
N ARG A 310 0.26 -16.60 -13.80
CA ARG A 310 0.40 -16.73 -15.27
C ARG A 310 0.43 -18.16 -15.79
N ASP A 311 0.97 -19.10 -15.03
CA ASP A 311 1.09 -20.51 -15.42
C ASP A 311 -0.26 -21.27 -15.34
N HIS A 312 -1.23 -20.75 -14.58
CA HIS A 312 -2.59 -21.30 -14.46
C HIS A 312 -3.64 -20.52 -15.26
N MET A 313 -3.27 -19.37 -15.83
CA MET A 313 -4.22 -18.41 -16.43
C MET A 313 -4.52 -18.66 -17.91
N ALA A 314 -3.80 -19.56 -18.60
CA ALA A 314 -4.00 -19.83 -20.03
C ALA A 314 -5.45 -20.26 -20.36
N VAL A 315 -6.10 -21.02 -19.46
CA VAL A 315 -7.49 -21.47 -19.64
C VAL A 315 -8.51 -20.32 -19.57
N HIS A 316 -8.17 -19.22 -18.92
CA HIS A 316 -9.02 -18.04 -18.74
C HIS A 316 -8.74 -16.94 -19.79
N PHE A 317 -7.78 -17.16 -20.69
CA PHE A 317 -7.32 -16.14 -21.64
C PHE A 317 -8.44 -15.59 -22.52
N SER A 318 -9.34 -16.45 -23.01
CA SER A 318 -10.48 -16.02 -23.83
C SER A 318 -11.41 -15.05 -23.10
N GLY A 319 -11.67 -15.31 -21.81
CA GLY A 319 -12.44 -14.41 -20.96
C GLY A 319 -11.73 -13.07 -20.76
N LEU A 320 -10.41 -13.08 -20.56
CA LEU A 320 -9.62 -11.85 -20.47
C LEU A 320 -9.67 -11.02 -21.76
N VAL A 321 -9.60 -11.66 -22.92
CA VAL A 321 -9.74 -10.97 -24.21
C VAL A 321 -11.11 -10.31 -24.34
N GLN A 322 -12.19 -10.96 -23.89
CA GLN A 322 -13.53 -10.35 -23.89
C GLN A 322 -13.61 -9.08 -23.00
N ILE A 323 -12.89 -9.08 -21.87
CA ILE A 323 -12.75 -7.89 -21.02
C ILE A 323 -12.02 -6.78 -21.79
N ILE A 324 -10.91 -7.11 -22.47
CA ILE A 324 -10.16 -6.14 -23.30
C ILE A 324 -11.02 -5.59 -24.45
N GLN A 325 -11.88 -6.40 -25.06
CA GLN A 325 -12.83 -5.93 -26.09
C GLN A 325 -13.84 -4.94 -25.53
N SER A 326 -14.25 -5.13 -24.27
CA SER A 326 -15.22 -4.27 -23.58
C SER A 326 -14.56 -3.18 -22.73
N LEU A 327 -13.23 -3.03 -22.82
CA LEU A 327 -12.42 -2.25 -21.90
C LEU A 327 -12.89 -0.80 -21.77
N ASP A 328 -13.23 -0.21 -22.91
CA ASP A 328 -13.66 1.18 -23.04
C ASP A 328 -15.13 1.42 -22.67
N THR A 329 -15.87 0.36 -22.31
CA THR A 329 -17.23 0.42 -21.73
C THR A 329 -17.22 0.51 -20.21
N PHE A 330 -16.13 0.09 -19.57
CA PHE A 330 -15.93 0.23 -18.13
C PHE A 330 -15.42 1.64 -17.79
N SER A 331 -15.74 2.13 -16.60
CA SER A 331 -15.20 3.40 -16.07
C SER A 331 -13.83 3.19 -15.43
N ILE A 332 -12.88 2.68 -16.23
CA ILE A 332 -11.50 2.48 -15.82
C ILE A 332 -10.63 3.66 -16.25
N SER A 333 -9.58 3.95 -15.49
CA SER A 333 -8.54 4.89 -15.94
C SER A 333 -7.69 4.26 -17.05
N ASN A 334 -6.99 5.08 -17.83
CA ASN A 334 -6.12 4.56 -18.89
C ASN A 334 -4.91 3.80 -18.30
N GLU A 335 -4.42 4.22 -17.15
CA GLU A 335 -3.34 3.54 -16.42
C GLU A 335 -3.77 2.13 -16.01
N ALA A 336 -5.00 1.98 -15.49
CA ALA A 336 -5.56 0.67 -15.15
C ALA A 336 -5.79 -0.20 -16.40
N ALA A 337 -6.23 0.40 -17.52
CA ALA A 337 -6.37 -0.28 -18.81
C ALA A 337 -5.03 -0.82 -19.33
N ILE A 338 -3.98 0.00 -19.28
CA ILE A 338 -2.59 -0.38 -19.60
C ILE A 338 -2.11 -1.50 -18.67
N GLY A 339 -2.41 -1.39 -17.38
CA GLY A 339 -2.13 -2.43 -16.39
C GLY A 339 -2.76 -3.77 -16.79
N LEU A 340 -4.05 -3.78 -17.10
CA LEU A 340 -4.74 -5.01 -17.48
C LEU A 340 -4.13 -5.63 -18.75
N LEU A 341 -3.82 -4.82 -19.76
CA LEU A 341 -3.13 -5.28 -20.96
C LEU A 341 -1.76 -5.89 -20.64
N LYS A 342 -0.97 -5.27 -19.75
CA LYS A 342 0.27 -5.86 -19.25
C LYS A 342 0.03 -7.25 -18.65
N GLY A 343 -1.01 -7.42 -17.82
CA GLY A 343 -1.37 -8.70 -17.23
C GLY A 343 -1.69 -9.78 -18.29
N VAL A 344 -2.51 -9.43 -19.27
CA VAL A 344 -2.88 -10.32 -20.40
C VAL A 344 -1.65 -10.69 -21.24
N SER A 345 -0.76 -9.74 -21.50
CA SER A 345 0.48 -9.96 -22.26
C SER A 345 1.49 -10.87 -21.56
N VAL A 346 1.54 -10.84 -20.23
CA VAL A 346 2.36 -11.79 -19.45
C VAL A 346 1.84 -13.22 -19.62
N ILE A 347 0.52 -13.41 -19.62
CA ILE A 347 -0.11 -14.72 -19.86
C ILE A 347 0.14 -15.18 -21.30
N LEU A 348 -0.03 -14.28 -22.28
CA LEU A 348 0.24 -14.55 -23.68
C LEU A 348 1.66 -15.09 -23.92
N GLY A 349 2.67 -14.55 -23.23
CA GLY A 349 4.05 -15.03 -23.31
C GLY A 349 4.28 -16.46 -22.78
N ARG A 350 3.29 -17.03 -22.08
CA ARG A 350 3.32 -18.42 -21.54
C ARG A 350 2.45 -19.40 -22.33
N MET A 351 1.72 -18.93 -23.33
CA MET A 351 0.89 -19.79 -24.18
C MET A 351 1.74 -20.63 -25.13
N PRO A 352 1.19 -21.73 -25.68
CA PRO A 352 1.83 -22.48 -26.77
C PRO A 352 2.18 -21.59 -27.97
N THR A 353 3.39 -21.73 -28.51
CA THR A 353 3.96 -20.89 -29.57
C THR A 353 3.07 -20.75 -30.81
N ASP A 354 2.31 -21.80 -31.15
CA ASP A 354 1.36 -21.87 -32.26
C ASP A 354 0.14 -20.95 -32.07
N GLN A 355 -0.21 -20.60 -30.83
CA GLN A 355 -1.37 -19.77 -30.50
C GLN A 355 -1.01 -18.30 -30.29
N ILE A 356 0.25 -18.01 -29.93
CA ILE A 356 0.71 -16.65 -29.56
C ILE A 356 0.43 -15.65 -30.69
N GLN A 357 0.76 -15.99 -31.93
CA GLN A 357 0.62 -15.06 -33.05
C GLN A 357 -0.84 -14.59 -33.22
N GLN A 358 -1.79 -15.53 -33.20
CA GLN A 358 -3.20 -15.23 -33.37
C GLN A 358 -3.76 -14.45 -32.18
N ALA A 359 -3.43 -14.89 -30.96
CA ALA A 359 -3.87 -14.23 -29.72
C ALA A 359 -3.33 -12.80 -29.60
N MET A 360 -2.06 -12.59 -29.96
CA MET A 360 -1.44 -11.27 -29.98
C MET A 360 -2.12 -10.35 -31.00
N LYS A 361 -2.39 -10.87 -32.20
CA LYS A 361 -3.07 -10.12 -33.26
C LYS A 361 -4.43 -9.64 -32.78
N GLU A 362 -5.19 -10.51 -32.11
CA GLU A 362 -6.51 -10.17 -31.56
C GLU A 362 -6.43 -8.99 -30.57
N ILE A 363 -5.57 -9.07 -29.56
CA ILE A 363 -5.44 -7.99 -28.56
C ILE A 363 -4.91 -6.67 -29.15
N CYS A 364 -4.00 -6.73 -30.13
CA CYS A 364 -3.50 -5.55 -30.84
C CYS A 364 -4.59 -4.91 -31.71
N TRP A 365 -5.42 -5.71 -32.39
CA TRP A 365 -6.45 -5.20 -33.30
C TRP A 365 -7.57 -4.46 -32.58
N ILE A 366 -7.84 -4.83 -31.32
CA ILE A 366 -8.77 -4.09 -30.47
C ILE A 366 -8.30 -2.64 -30.28
N GLN A 367 -6.99 -2.40 -30.17
CA GLN A 367 -6.43 -1.05 -30.01
C GLN A 367 -6.21 -0.32 -31.34
N ILE A 368 -5.98 -1.07 -32.42
CA ILE A 368 -5.72 -0.51 -33.75
C ILE A 368 -6.99 -0.08 -34.47
N THR A 369 -8.10 -0.79 -34.27
CA THR A 369 -9.36 -0.46 -34.97
C THR A 369 -9.81 0.97 -34.67
N PRO A 370 -9.81 1.45 -33.41
CA PRO A 370 -10.07 2.86 -33.10
C PRO A 370 -9.08 3.82 -33.75
N LEU A 371 -7.77 3.50 -33.76
CA LEU A 371 -6.76 4.33 -34.42
C LEU A 371 -7.02 4.49 -35.92
N CYS A 372 -7.33 3.39 -36.62
CA CYS A 372 -7.69 3.46 -38.04
C CYS A 372 -8.91 4.36 -38.27
N GLN A 373 -9.94 4.26 -37.41
CA GLN A 373 -11.13 5.09 -37.51
C GLN A 373 -10.83 6.59 -37.29
N LEU A 374 -9.88 6.94 -36.42
CA LEU A 374 -9.45 8.32 -36.22
C LEU A 374 -8.78 8.88 -37.48
N VAL A 375 -7.89 8.10 -38.10
CA VAL A 375 -7.17 8.48 -39.32
C VAL A 375 -8.12 8.57 -40.52
N GLU A 376 -9.00 7.57 -40.71
CA GLU A 376 -9.92 7.51 -41.85
C GLU A 376 -10.96 8.65 -41.85
N ASN A 377 -11.42 9.05 -40.65
CA ASN A 377 -12.43 10.10 -40.50
C ASN A 377 -11.84 11.48 -40.22
N ASP A 378 -10.52 11.61 -40.24
CA ASP A 378 -9.78 12.86 -39.97
C ASP A 378 -10.24 13.58 -38.69
N VAL A 379 -10.37 12.79 -37.61
CA VAL A 379 -10.94 13.27 -36.34
C VAL A 379 -9.96 14.18 -35.61
N LYS A 380 -10.37 15.40 -35.27
CA LYS A 380 -9.50 16.31 -34.52
C LYS A 380 -8.98 15.68 -33.22
N THR A 381 -7.66 15.71 -33.06
CA THR A 381 -6.98 15.22 -31.87
C THR A 381 -7.26 16.12 -30.66
N GLU A 382 -7.65 15.51 -29.55
CA GLU A 382 -7.87 16.19 -28.29
C GLU A 382 -7.24 15.39 -27.15
N LYS A 383 -6.23 15.99 -26.50
CA LYS A 383 -5.44 15.33 -25.47
C LYS A 383 -6.30 14.82 -24.32
N GLY A 384 -6.03 13.60 -23.87
CA GLY A 384 -6.75 12.97 -22.76
C GLY A 384 -8.15 12.46 -23.12
N THR A 385 -8.53 12.47 -24.40
CA THR A 385 -9.77 11.85 -24.89
C THR A 385 -9.47 10.61 -25.72
N LYS A 386 -10.52 9.88 -26.13
CA LYS A 386 -10.39 8.72 -27.04
C LYS A 386 -9.94 9.10 -28.46
N SER A 387 -9.96 10.40 -28.83
CA SER A 387 -9.38 10.87 -30.09
C SER A 387 -7.89 11.16 -30.00
N ASP A 388 -7.28 11.07 -28.81
CA ASP A 388 -5.84 11.13 -28.63
C ASP A 388 -5.20 9.81 -29.07
N PRO A 389 -4.39 9.77 -30.13
CA PRO A 389 -3.71 8.54 -30.56
C PRO A 389 -2.74 8.01 -29.49
N ALA A 390 -2.20 8.87 -28.61
CA ALA A 390 -1.27 8.45 -27.55
C ALA A 390 -1.89 7.38 -26.64
N LEU A 391 -3.19 7.50 -26.33
CA LEU A 391 -3.92 6.54 -25.50
C LEU A 391 -3.81 5.10 -26.05
N TRP A 392 -4.06 4.94 -27.34
CA TRP A 392 -4.04 3.63 -28.00
C TRP A 392 -2.61 3.12 -28.25
N LEU A 393 -1.70 4.04 -28.56
CA LEU A 393 -0.28 3.73 -28.76
C LEU A 393 0.39 3.25 -27.46
N ASP A 394 0.07 3.85 -26.31
CA ASP A 394 0.56 3.42 -25.00
C ASP A 394 0.05 2.02 -24.65
N ARG A 395 -1.22 1.73 -24.95
CA ARG A 395 -1.81 0.39 -24.79
C ARG A 395 -1.10 -0.64 -25.69
N LEU A 396 -0.83 -0.32 -26.95
CA LEU A 396 -0.05 -1.17 -27.86
C LEU A 396 1.39 -1.38 -27.36
N ALA A 397 2.04 -0.32 -26.89
CA ALA A 397 3.39 -0.38 -26.35
C ALA A 397 3.46 -1.32 -25.13
N ALA A 398 2.45 -1.29 -24.25
CA ALA A 398 2.34 -2.21 -23.12
C ALA A 398 2.25 -3.67 -23.58
N ILE A 399 1.47 -3.96 -24.63
CA ILE A 399 1.36 -5.31 -25.18
C ILE A 399 2.73 -5.82 -25.64
N PHE A 400 3.45 -5.04 -26.45
CA PHE A 400 4.76 -5.43 -26.96
C PHE A 400 5.80 -5.57 -25.85
N ARG A 401 5.82 -4.63 -24.90
CA ARG A 401 6.80 -4.60 -23.81
C ARG A 401 6.70 -5.83 -22.89
N HIS A 402 5.49 -6.35 -22.69
CA HIS A 402 5.23 -7.40 -21.71
C HIS A 402 5.02 -8.79 -22.32
N THR A 403 4.89 -8.90 -23.64
CA THR A 403 4.84 -10.19 -24.35
C THR A 403 6.26 -10.73 -24.57
N ASN A 404 6.79 -11.42 -23.55
CA ASN A 404 8.11 -12.05 -23.61
C ASN A 404 7.98 -13.56 -23.85
N VAL A 405 8.37 -14.01 -25.04
CA VAL A 405 8.30 -15.41 -25.44
C VAL A 405 9.70 -16.03 -25.42
N GLY A 406 9.83 -17.21 -24.83
CA GLY A 406 11.05 -18.01 -24.97
C GLY A 406 11.10 -18.64 -26.36
N VAL A 407 11.99 -18.16 -27.23
CA VAL A 407 12.15 -18.68 -28.60
C VAL A 407 13.46 -19.45 -28.69
N GLU A 408 13.43 -20.65 -29.27
CA GLU A 408 14.64 -21.44 -29.52
C GLU A 408 15.52 -20.80 -30.62
N ASN A 409 16.83 -21.00 -30.52
CA ASN A 409 17.79 -20.43 -31.48
C ASN A 409 17.46 -20.87 -32.91
N GLY A 410 17.28 -19.89 -33.80
CA GLY A 410 17.03 -20.11 -35.24
C GLY A 410 15.55 -20.17 -35.63
N GLN A 411 14.62 -20.09 -34.67
CA GLN A 411 13.19 -19.96 -34.98
C GLN A 411 12.79 -18.50 -35.16
N ILE A 412 11.81 -18.26 -36.04
CA ILE A 412 11.19 -16.95 -36.23
C ILE A 412 10.39 -16.60 -34.98
N HIS A 413 10.51 -15.35 -34.50
CA HIS A 413 9.77 -14.91 -33.33
C HIS A 413 8.26 -14.88 -33.62
N PRO A 414 7.38 -15.51 -32.80
CA PRO A 414 5.95 -15.60 -33.08
C PRO A 414 5.25 -14.24 -33.26
N CYS A 415 5.75 -13.22 -32.57
CA CYS A 415 5.22 -11.85 -32.64
C CYS A 415 5.68 -11.06 -33.88
N GLN A 416 6.66 -11.54 -34.66
CA GLN A 416 7.27 -10.77 -35.75
C GLN A 416 6.25 -10.37 -36.82
N GLY A 417 5.36 -11.30 -37.20
CA GLY A 417 4.30 -11.02 -38.18
C GLY A 417 3.36 -9.91 -37.71
N VAL A 418 2.91 -9.99 -36.46
CA VAL A 418 2.00 -9.00 -35.86
C VAL A 418 2.66 -7.63 -35.77
N ILE A 419 3.92 -7.56 -35.31
CA ILE A 419 4.66 -6.29 -35.22
C ILE A 419 4.79 -5.62 -36.58
N THR A 420 5.05 -6.40 -37.64
CA THR A 420 5.18 -5.86 -39.01
C THR A 420 3.86 -5.23 -39.49
N GLU A 421 2.73 -5.90 -39.25
CA GLU A 421 1.40 -5.37 -39.59
C GLU A 421 1.05 -4.11 -38.76
N VAL A 422 1.32 -4.13 -37.45
CA VAL A 422 1.03 -3.01 -36.54
C VAL A 422 1.86 -1.78 -36.90
N THR A 423 3.16 -1.97 -37.20
CA THR A 423 4.07 -0.87 -37.52
C THR A 423 3.58 -0.06 -38.72
N ALA A 424 3.01 -0.71 -39.74
CA ALA A 424 2.47 -0.01 -40.91
C ALA A 424 1.34 0.97 -40.52
N VAL A 425 0.46 0.58 -39.59
CA VAL A 425 -0.63 1.43 -39.12
C VAL A 425 -0.10 2.58 -38.23
N VAL A 426 0.87 2.28 -37.36
CA VAL A 426 1.50 3.30 -36.50
C VAL A 426 2.20 4.37 -37.36
N SER A 427 2.88 3.98 -38.45
CA SER A 427 3.49 4.95 -39.37
C SER A 427 2.46 5.87 -40.01
N LEU A 428 1.31 5.34 -40.47
CA LEU A 428 0.22 6.15 -41.02
C LEU A 428 -0.36 7.13 -39.99
N THR A 429 -0.46 6.70 -38.74
CA THR A 429 -0.96 7.54 -37.63
C THR A 429 0.01 8.71 -37.36
N GLY A 430 1.32 8.47 -37.39
CA GLY A 430 2.33 9.51 -37.22
C GLY A 430 2.38 10.51 -38.38
N GLU A 431 2.14 10.07 -39.62
CA GLU A 431 2.00 10.97 -40.77
C GLU A 431 0.74 11.82 -40.70
N TRP A 432 -0.34 11.28 -40.14
CA TRP A 432 -1.61 11.98 -39.96
C TRP A 432 -1.52 13.08 -38.90
N GLU A 433 -0.89 12.83 -37.75
CA GLU A 433 -0.74 13.83 -36.68
C GLU A 433 0.12 15.04 -37.08
N GLN A 434 1.01 14.88 -38.07
CA GLN A 434 1.86 15.96 -38.58
C GLN A 434 1.16 16.89 -39.58
N ARG A 435 -0.02 16.52 -40.08
CA ARG A 435 -0.82 17.34 -41.01
C ARG A 435 -1.72 18.30 -40.23
#